data_AF-A0A963DEU1-F1
#
_entry.id   AF-A0A963DEU1-F1
#
_cell.length_a   1.000
_cell.length_b   1.000
_cell.length_c   1.000
_cell.angle_alpha   90.00
_cell.angle_beta   90.00
_cell.angle_gamma   90.00
#
_symmetry.space_group_name_H-M   'P 1'
#
loop_
_entity.id
_entity.type
_entity.pdbx_description
1 polymer ?
#
loop_
_entity_poly.entity_id
_entity_poly.type
_entity_poly.pdbx_seq_one_letter_code
_entity_poly.pdbx_strand_id
1 'polypeptide(L)' 'MMTIRDIEKLPRCERAVTRASYQYYRALLHGASAGTRQNLRRQWLVELQRRWPDAWKSG' A
#
# COMPACT_ATOMS: atom_id res chain seq x y z
N MET A 1 -3.16 -12.27 4.66
CA MET A 1 -2.11 -11.59 3.87
C MET A 1 -2.67 -10.29 3.34
N MET A 2 -2.02 -9.16 3.63
CA MET A 2 -2.53 -7.82 3.31
C MET A 2 -2.56 -7.58 1.80
N THR A 3 -3.65 -7.01 1.30
CA THR A 3 -3.89 -6.72 -0.11
C THR A 3 -4.21 -5.24 -0.31
N ILE A 4 -4.23 -4.78 -1.56
CA ILE A 4 -4.64 -3.41 -1.89
C ILE A 4 -6.06 -3.09 -1.40
N ARG A 5 -6.92 -4.11 -1.23
CA ARG A 5 -8.27 -3.93 -0.67
C ARG A 5 -8.25 -3.50 0.80
N ASP A 6 -7.18 -3.82 1.54
CA ASP A 6 -7.04 -3.38 2.93
C ASP A 6 -6.79 -1.87 3.05
N ILE A 7 -6.40 -1.18 1.97
CA ILE A 7 -6.33 0.29 1.95
C ILE A 7 -7.69 0.90 2.30
N GLU A 8 -8.81 0.23 2.01
CA GLU A 8 -10.15 0.75 2.32
C GLU A 8 -10.44 0.83 3.82
N LYS A 9 -9.68 0.12 4.65
CA LYS A 9 -9.76 0.18 6.13
C LYS A 9 -9.15 1.46 6.70
N LEU A 10 -8.37 2.20 5.92
CA LEU A 10 -7.75 3.45 6.37
C LEU A 10 -8.80 4.56 6.59
N PRO A 11 -8.49 5.57 7.42
CA PRO A 11 -9.25 6.83 7.46
C PRO A 11 -9.37 7.47 6.07
N ARG A 12 -10.48 8.19 5.82
CA ARG A 12 -10.86 8.66 4.47
C ARG A 12 -9.79 9.53 3.80
N CYS A 13 -9.12 10.40 4.56
CA CYS A 13 -8.02 11.24 4.06
C CYS A 13 -6.79 10.40 3.68
N GLU A 14 -6.46 9.41 4.52
CA GLU A 14 -5.31 8.53 4.30
C GLU A 14 -5.52 7.55 3.14
N ARG A 15 -6.77 7.17 2.84
CA ARG A 15 -7.11 6.39 1.64
C ARG A 15 -6.71 7.10 0.36
N ALA A 16 -7.03 8.39 0.25
CA ALA A 16 -6.77 9.18 -0.96
C ALA A 16 -5.27 9.30 -1.20
N VAL A 17 -4.51 9.66 -0.15
CA VAL A 17 -3.05 9.75 -0.19
C VAL A 17 -2.45 8.39 -0.52
N THR A 18 -2.87 7.33 0.16
CA THR A 18 -2.33 5.99 -0.07
C THR A 18 -2.61 5.47 -1.49
N ARG A 19 -3.80 5.73 -2.05
CA ARG A 19 -4.12 5.38 -3.44
C ARG A 19 -3.26 6.16 -4.43
N ALA A 20 -3.11 7.47 -4.24
CA ALA A 20 -2.29 8.31 -5.10
C ALA A 20 -0.82 7.85 -5.08
N SER A 21 -0.27 7.62 -3.89
CA SER A 21 1.08 7.09 -3.72
C SER A 21 1.24 5.73 -4.42
N TYR A 22 0.28 4.82 -4.25
CA TYR A 22 0.33 3.51 -4.91
C TYR A 22 0.31 3.62 -6.45
N GLN A 23 -0.51 4.51 -7.01
CA GLN A 23 -0.52 4.78 -8.45
C GLN A 23 0.81 5.35 -8.94
N TYR A 24 1.40 6.27 -8.20
CA TYR A 24 2.73 6.83 -8.50
C TYR A 24 3.82 5.74 -8.51
N TYR A 25 3.85 4.89 -7.49
CA TYR A 25 4.77 3.73 -7.46
C TYR A 25 4.55 2.78 -8.63
N ARG A 26 3.30 2.50 -9.00
CA ARG A 26 2.99 1.63 -10.13
C ARG A 26 3.47 2.23 -11.45
N ALA A 27 3.33 3.55 -11.62
CA ALA A 27 3.81 4.26 -12.81
C ALA A 27 5.35 4.25 -12.88
N LEU A 28 6.03 4.53 -11.77
CA LEU A 28 7.50 4.44 -11.68
C LEU A 28 8.03 3.04 -12.01
N LEU A 29 7.29 2.00 -11.64
CA LEU A 29 7.69 0.62 -11.82
C LEU A 29 7.23 0.00 -13.15
N HIS A 30 6.73 0.80 -14.10
CA HIS A 30 6.18 0.32 -15.37
C HIS A 30 7.19 -0.48 -16.21
N GLY A 31 8.50 -0.29 -16.02
CA GLY A 31 9.56 -1.09 -16.67
C GLY A 31 10.23 -2.14 -15.77
N ALA A 32 9.82 -2.26 -14.51
CA ALA A 32 10.48 -3.14 -13.54
C ALA A 32 10.01 -4.59 -13.63
N SER A 33 10.93 -5.53 -13.33
CA SER A 33 10.62 -6.96 -13.28
C SER A 33 9.43 -7.25 -12.34
N ALA A 34 8.71 -8.34 -12.61
CA ALA A 34 7.60 -8.76 -11.74
C ALA A 34 8.05 -8.99 -10.28
N GLY A 35 9.25 -9.54 -10.08
CA GLY A 35 9.83 -9.75 -8.76
C GLY A 35 10.09 -8.44 -8.00
N THR A 36 10.66 -7.43 -8.69
CA THR A 36 10.88 -6.09 -8.13
C THR A 36 9.56 -5.43 -7.74
N ARG A 37 8.55 -5.49 -8.61
CA ARG A 37 7.20 -4.95 -8.34
C ARG A 37 6.57 -5.62 -7.12
N GLN A 38 6.70 -6.94 -6.99
CA GLN A 38 6.15 -7.68 -5.87
C GLN A 38 6.89 -7.42 -4.55
N ASN A 39 8.22 -7.26 -4.59
CA ASN A 39 9.01 -6.93 -3.41
C ASN A 39 8.66 -5.53 -2.89
N LEU A 40 8.62 -4.53 -3.76
CA LEU A 40 8.24 -3.16 -3.38
C LEU A 40 6.81 -3.08 -2.89
N ARG A 41 5.88 -3.82 -3.49
CA ARG A 41 4.51 -3.93 -2.98
C ARG A 41 4.48 -4.49 -1.55
N ARG A 42 5.30 -5.49 -1.23
CA ARG A 42 5.40 -6.03 0.14
C ARG A 42 5.94 -4.99 1.11
N GLN A 43 7.04 -4.32 0.75
CA GLN A 43 7.63 -3.26 1.58
C GLN A 43 6.63 -2.11 1.83
N TRP A 44 5.92 -1.69 0.78
CA TRP A 44 4.89 -0.66 0.87
C TRP A 44 3.77 -1.03 1.86
N LEU A 45 3.31 -2.28 1.82
CA LEU A 45 2.28 -2.77 2.75
C LEU A 45 2.79 -2.82 4.20
N VAL A 46 4.06 -3.19 4.41
CA VAL A 46 4.70 -3.17 5.74
C VAL A 46 4.78 -1.75 6.30
N GLU A 47 5.18 -0.77 5.48
CA GLU A 47 5.24 0.63 5.91
C GLU A 47 3.85 1.22 6.21
N LEU A 48 2.85 0.89 5.39
CA LEU A 48 1.44 1.19 5.68
C LEU A 48 1.00 0.58 7.02
N GLN A 49 1.39 -0.67 7.27
CA GLN A 49 1.05 -1.37 8.50
C GLN A 49 1.64 -0.67 9.72
N ARG A 50 2.92 -0.29 9.63
CA ARG A 50 3.68 0.41 10.67
C ARG A 50 3.09 1.80 10.98
N ARG A 51 2.63 2.53 9.96
CA ARG A 51 2.19 3.92 10.10
C ARG A 51 0.76 4.06 10.66
N TRP A 52 -0.09 3.06 10.46
CA TRP A 52 -1.46 3.05 11.00
C TRP A 52 -1.80 1.78 11.76
N PRO A 53 -1.07 1.43 12.83
CA PRO A 53 -1.27 0.16 13.55
C PRO A 53 -2.73 -0.07 13.97
N ASP A 54 -3.46 0.99 14.33
CA ASP A 54 -4.84 0.91 14.78
C ASP A 54 -5.86 0.69 13.65
N ALA A 55 -5.57 1.12 12.42
CA ALA A 55 -6.41 0.84 11.25
C ALA A 55 -6.46 -0.66 10.91
N TRP A 56 -5.54 -1.44 11.50
CA TRP A 56 -5.42 -2.89 11.31
C TRP A 56 -5.96 -3.69 12.50
N LYS A 57 -6.23 -3.05 13.65
CA LYS A 57 -6.83 -3.70 14.83
C LYS A 57 -8.34 -3.87 14.73
N SER A 58 -8.98 -3.09 13.84
CA SER A 58 -10.41 -3.23 13.53
C SER A 58 -10.63 -4.39 12.54
N GLY A 59 -10.50 -5.61 13.04
CA GLY A 59 -10.91 -6.86 12.38
C GLY A 59 -12.02 -7.52 13.18
#